data_AF-A0A382Q048-F1
#
_entry.id   AF-A0A382Q048-F1
#
_cell.length_a   1.000
_cell.length_b   1.000
_cell.length_c   1.000
_cell.angle_alpha   90.00
_cell.angle_beta   90.00
_cell.angle_gamma   90.00
#
_symmetry.space_group_name_H-M   'P 1'
#
loop_
_entity.id
_entity.type
_entity.pdbx_description
1 polymer ?
#
loop_
_entity_poly.entity_id
_entity_poly.type
_entity_poly.pdbx_seq_one_letter_code
_entity_poly.pdbx_strand_id
1 'polypeptide(L)'
;MATVSVLVLRAAGINCDYESVHAFEIAGADRVDHIHVNDFIAARTNLSVYNILVLSGGFSYGDDISGGKVLANELRYKLMEDVDAFVGAGKLVLGICNGFQVLMKMGLLPQTQPGVRKQEATVFYNDSGKFECRWVYLERNPDSPCVFTRDMPDTIYIPVAHAEGKVIAASEEVLQH
;
A
#
# COMPACT_ATOMS: atom_id res chain seq x y z
N MET A 1 19.27 20.89 2.47
CA MET A 1 18.86 19.48 2.34
C MET A 1 17.44 19.49 1.78
N ALA A 2 17.07 18.51 0.95
CA ALA A 2 15.70 18.40 0.48
C ALA A 2 14.81 17.94 1.65
N THR A 3 13.69 18.62 1.87
CA THR A 3 12.72 18.26 2.92
C THR A 3 11.88 17.06 2.47
N VAL A 4 11.73 16.05 3.33
CA VAL A 4 10.96 14.83 3.08
C VAL A 4 9.60 14.94 3.78
N SER A 5 8.53 15.03 2.99
CA SER A 5 7.14 15.02 3.47
C SER A 5 6.45 13.70 3.16
N VAL A 6 5.77 13.13 4.15
CA VAL A 6 5.08 11.83 4.06
C VAL A 6 3.60 12.04 4.35
N LEU A 7 2.73 11.43 3.56
CA LEU A 7 1.30 11.34 3.83
C LEU A 7 0.96 9.90 4.23
N VAL A 8 0.53 9.70 5.47
CA VAL A 8 -0.11 8.47 5.93
C VAL A 8 -1.62 8.66 5.83
N LEU A 9 -2.21 7.99 4.84
CA LEU A 9 -3.64 8.08 4.58
C LEU A 9 -4.37 6.94 5.31
N ARG A 10 -5.33 7.30 6.15
CA ARG A 10 -6.17 6.33 6.87
C ARG A 10 -7.63 6.40 6.41
N ALA A 11 -8.36 5.32 6.64
CA ALA A 11 -9.80 5.25 6.52
C ALA A 11 -10.39 4.65 7.80
N ALA A 12 -11.72 4.65 7.93
CA ALA A 12 -12.38 3.92 9.02
C ALA A 12 -11.92 2.45 9.03
N GLY A 13 -11.54 1.92 10.19
CA GLY A 13 -11.09 0.53 10.35
C GLY A 13 -9.60 0.26 10.09
N ILE A 14 -8.85 1.23 9.56
CA ILE A 14 -7.37 1.20 9.59
C ILE A 14 -6.93 1.29 11.06
N ASN A 15 -5.96 0.47 11.45
CA ASN A 15 -5.51 0.34 12.85
C ASN A 15 -3.99 0.26 13.01
N CYS A 16 -3.25 0.28 11.89
CA CYS A 16 -1.79 0.26 11.87
C CYS A 16 -1.16 1.57 11.37
N ASP A 17 -1.92 2.66 11.44
CA ASP A 17 -1.55 3.99 10.95
C ASP A 17 -0.58 4.71 11.88
N TYR A 18 -0.77 4.64 13.19
CA TYR A 18 0.11 5.31 14.16
C TYR A 18 1.54 4.79 14.15
N GLU A 19 1.76 3.48 14.04
CA GLU A 19 3.10 2.91 13.91
C GLU A 19 3.73 3.24 12.56
N SER A 20 2.93 3.40 11.50
CA SER A 20 3.43 3.86 10.21
C SER A 20 3.94 5.29 10.32
N VAL A 21 3.17 6.17 10.98
CA VAL A 21 3.59 7.55 11.28
C VAL A 21 4.90 7.54 12.07
N HIS A 22 4.93 6.80 13.17
CA HIS A 22 6.10 6.71 14.04
C HIS A 22 7.34 6.18 13.29
N ALA A 23 7.17 5.17 12.44
CA ALA A 23 8.27 4.60 11.65
C ALA A 23 8.91 5.63 10.70
N PHE A 24 8.11 6.49 10.07
CA PHE A 24 8.64 7.55 9.21
C PHE A 24 9.29 8.70 9.99
N GLU A 25 8.75 9.04 11.17
CA GLU A 25 9.37 10.04 12.07
C GLU A 25 10.78 9.60 12.49
N ILE A 26 10.93 8.35 12.96
CA ILE A 26 12.25 7.83 13.39
C ILE A 26 13.20 7.59 12.20
N ALA A 27 12.67 7.39 11.00
CA ALA A 27 13.45 7.31 9.77
C ALA A 27 13.95 8.70 9.29
N GLY A 28 13.52 9.79 9.92
CA GLY A 28 13.99 11.15 9.64
C GLY A 28 13.14 11.93 8.64
N ALA A 29 11.86 11.60 8.46
CA ALA A 29 10.95 12.46 7.72
C ALA A 29 10.77 13.82 8.42
N ASP A 30 10.86 14.92 7.67
CA ASP A 30 10.68 16.27 8.22
C ASP A 30 9.22 16.57 8.58
N ARG A 31 8.28 15.93 7.88
CA ARG A 31 6.84 16.07 8.09
C ARG A 31 6.14 14.75 7.79
N VAL A 32 5.32 14.29 8.73
CA VAL A 32 4.44 13.13 8.56
C VAL A 32 3.01 13.55 8.84
N ASP A 33 2.22 13.71 7.79
CA ASP A 33 0.82 14.04 7.91
C ASP A 33 -0.01 12.77 8.02
N HIS A 34 -0.86 12.72 9.04
CA HIS A 34 -1.76 11.61 9.31
C HIS A 34 -3.21 12.06 9.07
N ILE A 35 -3.76 11.73 7.90
CA ILE A 35 -5.03 12.32 7.43
C ILE A 35 -6.03 11.23 7.05
N HIS A 36 -7.30 11.43 7.42
CA HIS A 36 -8.38 10.56 6.98
C HIS A 36 -8.73 10.83 5.50
N VAL A 37 -8.98 9.78 4.73
CA VAL A 37 -9.26 9.85 3.29
C VAL A 37 -10.36 10.86 2.94
N ASN A 38 -11.47 10.87 3.69
CA ASN A 38 -12.55 11.83 3.50
C ASN A 38 -12.11 13.28 3.70
N ASP A 39 -11.29 13.56 4.72
CA ASP A 39 -10.82 14.92 5.00
C ASP A 39 -9.83 15.37 3.93
N PHE A 40 -8.96 14.46 3.47
CA PHE A 40 -8.02 14.72 2.39
C PHE A 40 -8.73 15.12 1.10
N ILE A 41 -9.76 14.35 0.72
CA ILE A 41 -10.59 14.59 -0.47
C ILE A 41 -11.40 15.89 -0.30
N ALA A 42 -12.05 16.09 0.85
CA ALA A 42 -12.90 17.25 1.10
C ALA A 42 -12.09 18.56 1.08
N ALA A 43 -10.87 18.54 1.63
CA ALA A 43 -9.97 19.68 1.64
C ALA A 43 -9.37 20.00 0.25
N ARG A 44 -9.56 19.13 -0.75
CA ARG A 44 -8.90 19.22 -2.07
C ARG A 44 -7.39 19.40 -1.95
N THR A 45 -6.81 18.66 -1.01
CA THR A 45 -5.37 18.73 -0.75
C THR A 45 -4.62 18.09 -1.92
N ASN A 46 -3.52 18.71 -2.35
CA ASN A 46 -2.76 18.26 -3.51
C ASN A 46 -1.70 17.22 -3.10
N LEU A 47 -1.75 16.01 -3.64
CA LEU A 47 -0.74 14.96 -3.39
C LEU A 47 0.69 15.40 -3.78
N SER A 48 0.84 16.40 -4.68
CA SER A 48 2.14 16.88 -5.13
C SER A 48 3.00 17.53 -4.04
N VAL A 49 2.45 17.87 -2.88
CA VAL A 49 3.24 18.43 -1.76
C VAL A 49 4.00 17.36 -0.97
N TYR A 50 3.64 16.08 -1.13
CA TYR A 50 4.30 14.96 -0.44
C TYR A 50 5.33 14.28 -1.34
N ASN A 51 6.29 13.60 -0.73
CA ASN A 51 7.27 12.74 -1.40
C ASN A 51 6.90 11.26 -1.31
N ILE A 52 6.16 10.88 -0.26
CA ILE A 52 5.77 9.50 0.01
C ILE A 52 4.28 9.44 0.37
N LEU A 53 3.54 8.52 -0.24
CA LEU A 53 2.17 8.15 0.12
C LEU A 53 2.18 6.77 0.77
N VAL A 54 1.59 6.66 1.96
CA VAL A 54 1.51 5.43 2.74
C VAL A 54 0.06 5.05 2.95
N LEU A 55 -0.28 3.81 2.59
CA LEU A 55 -1.54 3.14 2.95
C LEU A 55 -1.21 2.08 3.99
N SER A 56 -1.65 2.30 5.22
CA SER A 56 -1.33 1.44 6.36
C SER A 56 -2.19 0.17 6.44
N GLY A 57 -1.82 -0.73 7.35
CA GLY A 57 -2.55 -1.96 7.63
C GLY A 57 -3.83 -1.76 8.46
N GLY A 58 -4.66 -2.80 8.50
CA GLY A 58 -5.88 -2.86 9.29
C GLY A 58 -7.02 -3.55 8.55
N PHE A 59 -8.25 -3.09 8.80
CA PHE A 59 -9.47 -3.64 8.23
C PHE A 59 -10.33 -2.49 7.70
N SER A 60 -9.88 -1.83 6.63
CA SER A 60 -10.58 -0.64 6.12
C SER A 60 -12.06 -1.00 5.84
N TYR A 61 -12.98 -0.22 6.41
CA TYR A 61 -14.41 -0.47 6.34
C TYR A 61 -14.82 -1.89 6.78
N GLY A 62 -14.12 -2.45 7.79
CA GLY A 62 -14.38 -3.77 8.35
C GLY A 62 -14.00 -4.94 7.44
N ASP A 63 -13.47 -4.67 6.25
CA ASP A 63 -13.31 -5.63 5.16
C ASP A 63 -14.63 -6.35 4.79
N ASP A 64 -15.79 -5.73 5.05
CA ASP A 64 -17.13 -6.33 4.93
C ASP A 64 -17.46 -6.91 3.54
N ILE A 65 -16.83 -6.39 2.48
CA ILE A 65 -16.97 -6.90 1.10
C ILE A 65 -15.77 -7.78 0.72
N SER A 66 -14.55 -7.27 0.98
CA SER A 66 -13.25 -7.91 0.80
C SER A 66 -12.20 -6.94 1.31
N GLY A 67 -11.08 -7.48 1.79
CA GLY A 67 -9.89 -6.74 2.25
C GLY A 67 -9.60 -5.48 1.43
N GLY A 68 -9.80 -4.29 1.98
CA GLY A 68 -9.44 -3.04 1.30
C GLY A 68 -10.29 -2.65 0.07
N LYS A 69 -11.35 -3.39 -0.30
CA LYS A 69 -12.09 -3.14 -1.56
C LYS A 69 -12.83 -1.80 -1.58
N VAL A 70 -13.43 -1.41 -0.45
CA VAL A 70 -14.16 -0.14 -0.36
C VAL A 70 -13.19 1.04 -0.49
N LEU A 71 -12.08 1.01 0.25
CA LEU A 71 -11.05 2.05 0.16
C LEU A 71 -10.40 2.08 -1.23
N ALA A 72 -10.12 0.92 -1.85
CA ALA A 72 -9.62 0.85 -3.21
C ALA A 72 -10.54 1.52 -4.23
N ASN A 73 -11.85 1.28 -4.15
CA ASN A 73 -12.82 1.93 -5.03
C ASN A 73 -12.85 3.44 -4.76
N GLU A 74 -12.83 3.86 -3.50
CA GLU A 74 -12.82 5.27 -3.14
C GLU A 74 -11.60 6.01 -3.73
N LEU A 75 -10.39 5.47 -3.54
CA LEU A 75 -9.17 6.05 -4.12
C LEU A 75 -9.20 5.99 -5.64
N ARG A 76 -9.64 4.88 -6.24
CA ARG A 76 -9.74 4.72 -7.69
C ARG A 76 -10.67 5.74 -8.35
N TYR A 77 -11.80 6.05 -7.73
CA TYR A 77 -12.77 6.97 -8.32
C TYR A 77 -12.52 8.43 -7.99
N LYS A 78 -11.82 8.73 -6.88
CA LYS A 78 -11.67 10.11 -6.40
C LYS A 78 -10.24 10.65 -6.47
N LEU A 79 -9.21 9.80 -6.48
CA LEU A 79 -7.80 10.20 -6.36
C LEU A 79 -6.86 9.52 -7.36
N MET A 80 -7.37 8.69 -8.29
CA MET A 80 -6.53 7.92 -9.20
C MET A 80 -5.65 8.81 -10.09
N GLU A 81 -6.20 9.91 -10.61
CA GLU A 81 -5.43 10.86 -11.43
C GLU A 81 -4.28 11.49 -10.63
N ASP A 82 -4.54 11.87 -9.37
CA ASP A 82 -3.51 12.42 -8.49
C ASP A 82 -2.45 11.37 -8.14
N VAL A 83 -2.86 10.12 -7.90
CA VAL A 83 -1.94 9.00 -7.64
C VAL A 83 -1.10 8.69 -8.88
N ASP A 84 -1.67 8.73 -10.08
CA ASP A 84 -0.95 8.54 -11.33
C ASP A 84 0.08 9.65 -11.57
N ALA A 85 -0.30 10.90 -11.35
CA ALA A 85 0.64 12.02 -11.41
C ALA A 85 1.74 11.91 -10.35
N PHE A 86 1.40 11.45 -9.15
CA PHE A 86 2.35 11.24 -8.06
C PHE A 86 3.39 10.18 -8.40
N VAL A 87 2.95 9.00 -8.86
CA VAL A 87 3.84 7.91 -9.30
C VAL A 87 4.63 8.32 -10.54
N GLY A 88 4.00 8.98 -11.52
CA GLY A 88 4.66 9.49 -12.72
C GLY A 88 5.76 10.52 -12.46
N ALA A 89 5.66 11.26 -11.35
CA ALA A 89 6.71 12.16 -10.86
C ALA A 89 7.86 11.44 -10.13
N GLY A 90 7.88 10.10 -10.11
CA GLY A 90 8.90 9.29 -9.45
C GLY A 90 8.79 9.25 -7.92
N LYS A 91 7.62 9.60 -7.37
CA LYS A 91 7.38 9.61 -5.92
C LYS A 91 6.97 8.23 -5.42
N LEU A 92 7.11 8.02 -4.12
CA LEU A 92 7.06 6.68 -3.55
C LEU A 92 5.70 6.36 -2.95
N VAL A 93 5.15 5.19 -3.28
CA VAL A 93 3.93 4.67 -2.68
C VAL A 93 4.25 3.40 -1.91
N LEU A 94 3.78 3.31 -0.66
CA LEU A 94 3.95 2.14 0.19
C LEU A 94 2.57 1.66 0.67
N GLY A 95 2.25 0.39 0.41
CA GLY A 95 1.04 -0.26 0.92
C GLY A 95 1.40 -1.42 1.83
N ILE A 96 0.91 -1.40 3.09
CA ILE A 96 1.22 -2.42 4.10
C ILE A 96 -0.06 -3.19 4.43
N CYS A 97 -0.04 -4.52 4.32
CA CYS A 97 -1.19 -5.39 4.61
C CYS A 97 -2.48 -4.94 3.89
N ASN A 98 -3.40 -4.27 4.58
CA ASN A 98 -4.62 -3.69 3.99
C ASN A 98 -4.29 -2.64 2.93
N GLY A 99 -3.26 -1.82 3.13
CA GLY A 99 -2.79 -0.91 2.10
C GLY A 99 -2.32 -1.62 0.83
N PHE A 100 -1.64 -2.77 0.94
CA PHE A 100 -1.27 -3.57 -0.23
C PHE A 100 -2.50 -4.11 -0.96
N GLN A 101 -3.50 -4.61 -0.22
CA GLN A 101 -4.80 -5.02 -0.77
C GLN A 101 -5.45 -3.89 -1.57
N VAL A 102 -5.41 -2.67 -1.03
CA VAL A 102 -5.95 -1.46 -1.67
C VAL A 102 -5.23 -1.16 -2.98
N LEU A 103 -3.89 -1.16 -2.99
CA LEU A 103 -3.09 -0.89 -4.20
C LEU A 103 -3.34 -1.91 -5.32
N MET A 104 -3.50 -3.19 -4.96
CA MET A 104 -3.86 -4.25 -5.91
C MET A 104 -5.27 -4.01 -6.47
N LYS A 105 -6.26 -3.79 -5.60
CA LYS A 105 -7.67 -3.68 -5.98
C LYS A 105 -8.03 -2.37 -6.69
N MET A 106 -7.23 -1.31 -6.52
CA MET A 106 -7.36 -0.09 -7.33
C MET A 106 -6.78 -0.28 -8.74
N GLY A 107 -5.97 -1.32 -8.96
CA GLY A 107 -5.30 -1.60 -10.24
C GLY A 107 -4.01 -0.79 -10.41
N LEU A 108 -3.38 -0.39 -9.31
CA LEU A 108 -2.04 0.21 -9.34
C LEU A 108 -0.97 -0.86 -9.45
N LEU A 109 -1.20 -2.02 -8.82
CA LEU A 109 -0.31 -3.18 -8.81
C LEU A 109 -1.03 -4.46 -9.30
N PRO A 110 -0.32 -5.37 -9.99
CA PRO A 110 0.92 -5.12 -10.73
C PRO A 110 0.66 -4.17 -11.91
N GLN A 111 1.69 -3.44 -12.33
CA GLN A 111 1.62 -2.62 -13.56
C GLN A 111 2.20 -3.42 -14.73
N THR A 112 1.33 -4.21 -15.37
CA THR A 112 1.68 -5.02 -16.55
C THR A 112 1.81 -4.18 -17.82
N GLN A 113 1.04 -3.09 -17.92
CA GLN A 113 1.04 -2.18 -19.06
C GLN A 113 1.09 -0.72 -18.59
N PRO A 114 2.09 0.07 -19.02
CA PRO A 114 2.16 1.50 -18.73
C PRO A 114 0.89 2.23 -19.18
N GLY A 115 0.31 3.05 -18.30
CA GLY A 115 -0.89 3.83 -18.58
C GLY A 115 -2.23 3.06 -18.52
N VAL A 116 -2.22 1.74 -18.31
CA VAL A 116 -3.45 0.95 -18.17
C VAL A 116 -3.70 0.62 -16.70
N ARG A 117 -4.87 1.05 -16.19
CA ARG A 117 -5.30 0.79 -14.80
C ARG A 117 -6.36 -0.29 -14.76
N LYS A 118 -5.91 -1.53 -14.78
CA LYS A 118 -6.75 -2.72 -14.72
C LYS A 118 -6.31 -3.59 -13.53
N GLN A 119 -7.28 -4.08 -12.79
CA GLN A 119 -7.02 -5.04 -11.72
C GLN A 119 -6.79 -6.41 -12.38
N GLU A 120 -5.52 -6.80 -12.52
CA GLU A 120 -5.11 -8.08 -13.14
C GLU A 120 -4.62 -9.10 -12.12
N ALA A 121 -4.34 -8.65 -10.91
CA ALA A 121 -4.13 -9.50 -9.75
C ALA A 121 -4.85 -8.91 -8.53
N THR A 122 -4.98 -9.74 -7.51
CA THR A 122 -5.51 -9.36 -6.20
C THR A 122 -4.89 -10.27 -5.15
N VAL A 123 -5.08 -9.91 -3.89
CA VAL A 123 -5.03 -10.91 -2.83
C VAL A 123 -6.43 -11.42 -2.51
N PHE A 124 -6.46 -12.67 -2.05
CA PHE A 124 -7.65 -13.45 -1.71
C PHE A 124 -7.41 -14.25 -0.42
N TYR A 125 -8.44 -14.96 0.04
CA TYR A 125 -8.36 -15.81 1.22
C TYR A 125 -7.15 -16.74 1.19
N ASN A 126 -6.48 -16.84 2.33
CA ASN A 126 -5.40 -17.79 2.54
C ASN A 126 -5.89 -19.22 2.29
N ASP A 127 -5.02 -20.10 1.79
CA ASP A 127 -5.35 -21.52 1.59
C ASP A 127 -5.70 -22.25 2.90
N SER A 128 -5.25 -21.73 4.06
CA SER A 128 -5.64 -22.25 5.37
C SER A 128 -7.09 -21.96 5.74
N GLY A 129 -7.77 -21.05 5.02
CA GLY A 129 -9.12 -20.58 5.32
C GLY A 129 -9.23 -19.82 6.65
N LYS A 130 -8.11 -19.35 7.22
CA LYS A 130 -8.02 -18.71 8.54
C LYS A 130 -7.19 -17.44 8.50
N PHE A 131 -7.38 -16.61 9.53
CA PHE A 131 -6.48 -15.50 9.83
C PHE A 131 -5.14 -16.07 10.32
N GLU A 132 -4.05 -15.69 9.67
CA GLU A 132 -2.69 -16.06 10.05
C GLU A 132 -2.06 -14.89 10.80
N CYS A 133 -1.72 -15.11 12.08
CA CYS A 133 -0.98 -14.17 12.92
C CYS A 133 0.28 -14.87 13.42
N ARG A 134 1.41 -14.63 12.78
CA ARG A 134 2.65 -15.37 13.06
C ARG A 134 3.86 -14.57 12.61
N TRP A 135 5.02 -14.99 13.07
CA TRP A 135 6.29 -14.52 12.55
C TRP A 135 6.78 -15.42 11.43
N VAL A 136 7.32 -14.83 10.38
CA VAL A 136 7.83 -15.54 9.21
C VAL A 136 9.21 -15.04 8.82
N TYR A 137 9.98 -15.92 8.19
CA TYR A 137 11.19 -15.54 7.48
C TYR A 137 10.83 -15.21 6.03
N LEU A 138 11.30 -14.05 5.55
CA LEU A 138 11.21 -13.66 4.16
C LEU A 138 12.61 -13.53 3.58
N GLU A 139 12.77 -14.00 2.35
CA GLU A 139 13.98 -13.80 1.56
C GLU A 139 13.79 -12.60 0.64
N ARG A 140 14.76 -11.69 0.64
CA ARG A 140 14.77 -10.51 -0.22
C ARG A 140 15.12 -10.94 -1.65
N ASN A 141 14.35 -10.49 -2.63
CA ASN A 141 14.77 -10.57 -4.04
C ASN A 141 15.86 -9.51 -4.30
N PRO A 142 17.13 -9.89 -4.55
CA PRO A 142 18.22 -8.94 -4.75
C PRO A 142 18.08 -8.12 -6.04
N ASP A 143 17.32 -8.63 -7.02
CA ASP A 143 17.07 -7.97 -8.30
C ASP A 143 15.87 -6.99 -8.24
N SER A 144 15.19 -6.89 -7.08
CA SER A 144 14.05 -6.00 -6.91
C SER A 144 14.47 -4.52 -7.01
N PRO A 145 13.80 -3.70 -7.85
CA PRO A 145 14.07 -2.26 -7.94
C PRO A 145 13.49 -1.46 -6.75
N CYS A 146 12.86 -2.14 -5.77
CA CYS A 146 12.17 -1.49 -4.66
C CYS A 146 13.14 -0.72 -3.76
N VAL A 147 12.96 0.60 -3.68
CA VAL A 147 13.81 1.47 -2.85
C VAL A 147 13.66 1.21 -1.34
N PHE A 148 12.51 0.68 -0.91
CA PHE A 148 12.24 0.40 0.51
C PHE A 148 12.98 -0.83 1.03
N THR A 149 13.36 -1.76 0.14
CA THR A 149 14.08 -2.99 0.49
C THR A 149 15.55 -2.96 0.09
N ARG A 150 16.02 -1.83 -0.46
CA ARG A 150 17.43 -1.64 -0.81
C ARG A 150 18.29 -1.71 0.45
N ASP A 151 19.41 -2.42 0.34
CA ASP A 151 20.39 -2.61 1.42
C ASP A 151 19.84 -3.32 2.68
N MET A 152 18.65 -3.94 2.60
CA MET A 152 18.16 -4.83 3.65
C MET A 152 18.93 -6.16 3.66
N PRO A 153 19.03 -6.84 4.82
CA PRO A 153 19.55 -8.21 4.88
C PRO A 153 18.81 -9.16 3.93
N ASP A 154 19.51 -10.18 3.44
CA ASP A 154 18.93 -11.14 2.49
C ASP A 154 17.80 -11.97 3.11
N THR A 155 17.83 -12.18 4.43
CA THR A 155 16.73 -12.80 5.16
C THR A 155 16.28 -11.88 6.28
N ILE A 156 14.97 -11.67 6.39
CA ILE A 156 14.34 -10.87 7.44
C ILE A 156 13.31 -11.69 8.19
N TYR A 157 13.16 -11.41 9.50
CA TYR A 157 12.17 -12.03 10.36
C TYR A 157 11.13 -10.98 10.77
N ILE A 158 9.90 -11.13 10.29
CA ILE A 158 8.86 -10.08 10.39
C ILE A 158 7.50 -10.70 10.75
N PRO A 159 6.62 -9.99 11.49
CA PRO A 159 5.26 -10.46 11.73
C PRO A 159 4.38 -10.34 10.47
N VAL A 160 3.44 -11.28 10.33
CA VAL A 160 2.33 -11.22 9.38
C VAL A 160 1.01 -11.38 10.12
N ALA A 161 -0.02 -10.67 9.68
CA ALA A 161 -1.35 -10.66 10.28
C ALA A 161 -2.43 -10.44 9.20
N HIS A 162 -2.92 -11.52 8.57
CA HIS A 162 -3.91 -11.41 7.49
C HIS A 162 -4.78 -12.66 7.32
N ALA A 163 -6.04 -12.46 6.89
CA ALA A 163 -6.91 -13.53 6.36
C ALA A 163 -6.91 -13.56 4.81
N GLU A 164 -6.70 -12.41 4.17
CA GLU A 164 -6.61 -12.26 2.72
C GLU A 164 -5.20 -11.84 2.30
N GLY A 165 -4.27 -12.79 2.20
CA GLY A 165 -2.89 -12.52 1.76
C GLY A 165 -2.41 -13.38 0.60
N LYS A 166 -3.22 -14.31 0.11
CA LYS A 166 -2.85 -15.14 -1.04
C LYS A 166 -2.95 -14.33 -2.33
N VAL A 167 -1.83 -14.13 -3.03
CA VAL A 167 -1.84 -13.50 -4.35
C VAL A 167 -2.47 -14.45 -5.36
N ILE A 168 -3.42 -13.94 -6.13
CA ILE A 168 -4.00 -14.61 -7.30
C ILE A 168 -3.99 -13.63 -8.48
N ALA A 169 -3.79 -14.15 -9.69
CA ALA A 169 -3.72 -13.35 -10.90
C ALA A 169 -4.60 -13.92 -12.01
N ALA A 170 -4.93 -13.07 -12.98
CA ALA A 170 -5.73 -13.46 -14.14
C ALA A 170 -5.01 -14.50 -15.03
N SER A 171 -3.68 -14.51 -15.01
CA SER A 171 -2.84 -15.49 -15.70
C SER A 171 -1.48 -15.61 -15.02
N GLU A 172 -0.73 -16.66 -15.36
CA GLU A 172 0.62 -16.89 -14.81
C GLU A 172 1.60 -15.79 -15.25
N GLU A 173 1.43 -15.23 -16.45
CA GLU A 173 2.28 -14.15 -16.97
C GLU A 173 2.21 -12.89 -16.09
N VAL A 174 1.06 -12.63 -15.45
CA VAL A 174 0.89 -11.49 -14.55
C VAL A 174 1.69 -11.67 -13.25
N LEU A 175 1.96 -12.91 -12.82
CA LEU A 175 2.77 -13.20 -11.63
C LEU A 175 4.28 -13.09 -11.87
N GLN A 176 4.70 -13.08 -13.14
CA GLN A 176 6.11 -12.97 -13.54
C GLN A 176 6.60 -11.53 -13.69
N HIS A 177 5.72 -10.55 -13.52
CA HIS A 177 5.98 -9.11 -13.58
C HIS A 177 6.38 -8.54 -12.22
#